data_AF-A0A0E9MYA1-F1
#
_entry.id   AF-A0A0E9MYA1-F1
#
_cell.length_a   1.000
_cell.length_b   1.000
_cell.length_c   1.000
_cell.angle_alpha   90.00
_cell.angle_beta   90.00
_cell.angle_gamma   90.00
#
_symmetry.space_group_name_H-M   'P 1'
#
loop_
_entity.id
_entity.type
_entity.pdbx_description
1 polymer ?
#
loop_
_entity_poly.entity_id
_entity_poly.type
_entity_poly.pdbx_seq_one_letter_code
_entity_poly.pdbx_strand_id
1 'polypeptide(L)'
;MEWLILGILFIVIGWLSYMTRQHYALTLQDRLVRNEMRLRYYILTGKDFSPVEHQLSMRQLAALRFAGDEEFPDLTDRAIKEKLSAGSIKQSIRNWKPDYLRV
;
A
#
# COMPACT_ATOMS: atom_id res chain seq x y z
N MET A 1 -1.53 33.91 33.06
CA MET A 1 -1.05 32.51 33.16
C MET A 1 -2.10 31.53 32.64
N GLU A 2 -3.32 31.55 33.16
CA GLU A 2 -4.41 30.62 32.77
C GLU A 2 -4.72 30.62 31.26
N TRP A 3 -4.89 31.80 30.65
CA TRP A 3 -5.13 31.93 29.20
C TRP A 3 -4.01 31.38 28.33
N LEU A 4 -2.75 31.48 28.79
CA LEU A 4 -1.61 30.91 28.06
C LEU A 4 -1.63 29.38 28.11
N ILE A 5 -1.97 28.81 29.26
CA ILE A 5 -2.10 27.35 29.44
C ILE A 5 -3.22 26.82 28.53
N LEU A 6 -4.37 27.50 28.49
CA LEU A 6 -5.49 27.14 27.62
C LEU A 6 -5.12 27.23 26.13
N GLY A 7 -4.40 28.28 25.72
CA GLY A 7 -3.92 28.42 24.35
C GLY A 7 -2.95 27.31 23.93
N ILE A 8 -1.99 26.97 24.80
CA ILE A 8 -1.05 25.86 24.55
C ILE A 8 -1.79 24.53 24.45
N LEU A 9 -2.74 24.27 25.34
CA LEU A 9 -3.53 23.04 25.34
C LEU A 9 -4.31 22.88 24.03
N PHE A 10 -4.93 23.96 23.54
CA PHE A 10 -5.67 23.95 22.27
C PHE A 10 -4.75 23.61 21.08
N ILE A 11 -3.54 24.18 21.04
CA ILE A 11 -2.55 23.89 19.99
C ILE A 11 -2.13 22.42 20.05
N VAL A 12 -1.84 21.88 21.24
CA VAL A 12 -1.42 20.49 21.41
C VAL A 12 -2.52 19.53 20.98
N ILE A 13 -3.77 19.78 21.37
CA ILE A 13 -4.92 18.96 20.96
C ILE A 13 -5.12 19.03 19.44
N GLY A 14 -5.07 20.22 18.86
CA GLY A 14 -5.19 20.41 17.40
C GLY A 14 -4.08 19.67 16.64
N TRP A 15 -2.84 19.77 17.11
CA TRP A 15 -1.70 19.06 16.54
C TRP A 15 -1.86 17.53 16.62
N LEU A 16 -2.22 17.00 17.79
CA LEU A 16 -2.43 15.57 18.00
C LEU A 16 -3.59 15.04 17.13
N SER A 17 -4.69 15.79 17.02
CA SER A 17 -5.81 15.45 16.15
C SER A 17 -5.38 15.38 14.68
N TYR A 18 -4.57 16.34 14.22
CA TYR A 18 -4.05 16.35 12.86
C TYR A 18 -3.12 15.17 12.58
N MET A 19 -2.18 14.87 13.49
CA MET A 19 -1.24 13.75 13.32
C MET A 19 -1.95 12.39 13.30
N THR A 20 -2.90 12.18 14.20
CA THR A 20 -3.66 10.91 14.26
C THR A 20 -4.44 10.68 12.98
N ARG A 21 -5.10 11.71 12.42
CA ARG A 21 -5.83 11.63 11.14
C ARG A 21 -4.94 11.10 10.00
N GLN A 22 -3.72 11.60 9.88
CA GLN A 22 -2.79 11.16 8.83
C GLN A 22 -2.39 9.68 9.00
N HIS A 23 -2.10 9.26 10.23
CA HIS A 23 -1.69 7.88 10.51
C HIS A 23 -2.82 6.87 10.22
N TYR A 24 -4.06 7.21 10.57
CA TYR A 24 -5.23 6.40 10.25
C TYR A 24 -5.44 6.28 8.74
N ALA A 25 -5.32 7.38 7.99
CA ALA A 25 -5.48 7.38 6.54
C ALA A 25 -4.44 6.47 5.85
N LEU A 26 -3.17 6.52 6.26
CA LEU A 26 -2.12 5.65 5.72
C LEU A 26 -2.38 4.18 6.03
N THR A 27 -2.78 3.87 7.26
CA THR A 27 -3.08 2.48 7.67
C THR A 27 -4.28 1.92 6.90
N LEU A 28 -5.32 2.74 6.68
CA LEU A 28 -6.47 2.36 5.86
C LEU A 28 -6.07 2.14 4.40
N GLN A 29 -5.20 2.99 3.85
CA GLN A 29 -4.68 2.83 2.50
C GLN A 29 -3.92 1.52 2.34
N ASP A 30 -3.08 1.15 3.32
CA ASP A 30 -2.35 -0.11 3.26
C ASP A 30 -3.27 -1.35 3.28
N ARG A 31 -4.34 -1.29 4.09
CA ARG A 31 -5.37 -2.34 4.12
C ARG A 31 -6.15 -2.41 2.80
N LEU A 32 -6.47 -1.27 2.22
CA LEU A 32 -7.20 -1.18 0.96
C LEU A 32 -6.38 -1.81 -0.18
N VAL A 33 -5.10 -1.42 -0.32
CA VAL A 33 -4.20 -1.99 -1.32
C VAL A 33 -4.09 -3.50 -1.15
N ARG A 34 -3.94 -4.01 0.09
CA ARG A 34 -3.90 -5.45 0.34
C ARG A 34 -5.15 -6.17 -0.16
N ASN A 35 -6.33 -5.62 0.11
CA ASN A 35 -7.60 -6.20 -0.34
C ASN A 35 -7.77 -6.11 -1.87
N GLU A 36 -7.37 -5.00 -2.48
CA GLU A 36 -7.34 -4.84 -3.94
C GLU A 36 -6.47 -5.92 -4.59
N MET A 37 -5.24 -6.12 -4.08
CA MET A 37 -4.34 -7.14 -4.61
C MET A 37 -4.89 -8.56 -4.42
N ARG A 38 -5.51 -8.87 -3.27
CA ARG A 38 -6.18 -10.16 -3.04
C ARG A 38 -7.28 -10.41 -4.06
N LEU A 39 -8.17 -9.44 -4.24
CA LEU A 39 -9.29 -9.54 -5.18
C LEU A 39 -8.77 -9.68 -6.61
N ARG A 40 -7.82 -8.83 -7.00
CA ARG A 40 -7.22 -8.83 -8.34
C ARG A 40 -6.55 -10.17 -8.66
N TYR A 41 -5.76 -10.70 -7.73
CA TYR A 41 -5.11 -12.01 -7.90
C TYR A 41 -6.14 -13.14 -8.03
N TYR A 42 -7.20 -13.11 -7.21
CA TYR A 42 -8.28 -14.10 -7.28
C TYR A 42 -9.02 -14.05 -8.62
N ILE A 43 -9.36 -12.85 -9.12
CA ILE A 43 -10.03 -12.69 -10.42
C ILE A 43 -9.16 -13.23 -11.57
N LEU A 44 -7.84 -12.99 -11.53
CA LEU A 44 -6.94 -13.37 -12.61
C LEU A 44 -6.52 -14.85 -12.58
N THR A 45 -6.34 -15.44 -11.40
CA THR A 45 -5.77 -16.78 -11.25
C THR A 45 -6.74 -17.82 -10.71
N GLY A 46 -7.88 -17.39 -10.14
CA GLY A 46 -8.81 -18.25 -9.41
C GLY A 46 -8.28 -18.80 -8.07
N LYS A 47 -7.10 -18.36 -7.62
CA LYS A 47 -6.42 -18.87 -6.42
C LYS A 47 -6.47 -17.86 -5.28
N ASP A 48 -6.36 -18.37 -4.05
CA ASP A 48 -6.22 -17.53 -2.86
C ASP A 48 -4.85 -16.84 -2.85
N PHE A 49 -4.86 -15.52 -2.61
CA PHE A 49 -3.66 -14.69 -2.52
C PHE A 49 -3.02 -14.71 -1.13
N SER A 50 -3.74 -15.14 -0.09
CA SER A 50 -3.26 -15.18 1.29
C SER A 50 -1.86 -15.81 1.46
N PRO A 51 -1.53 -17.00 0.89
CA PRO A 51 -0.19 -17.59 1.02
C PRO A 51 0.91 -16.80 0.32
N VAL A 52 0.58 -16.10 -0.76
CA VAL A 52 1.50 -15.28 -1.57
C VAL A 52 1.77 -13.95 -0.85
N GLU A 53 0.74 -13.37 -0.28
CA GLU A 53 0.79 -12.10 0.44
C GLU A 53 1.72 -12.13 1.65
N HIS A 54 1.74 -13.23 2.42
CA HIS A 54 2.63 -13.35 3.58
C HIS A 54 4.12 -13.35 3.22
N GLN A 55 4.45 -13.63 1.95
CA GLN A 55 5.83 -13.62 1.44
C GLN A 55 6.24 -12.25 0.88
N LEU A 56 5.29 -11.33 0.75
CA LEU A 56 5.51 -10.00 0.18
C LEU A 56 5.39 -8.91 1.23
N SER A 57 6.33 -7.97 1.20
CA SER A 57 6.26 -6.75 1.99
C SER A 57 5.25 -5.76 1.40
N MET A 58 4.73 -4.86 2.25
CA MET A 58 3.80 -3.81 1.82
C MET A 58 4.37 -2.93 0.69
N ARG A 59 5.69 -2.70 0.69
CA ARG A 59 6.38 -1.95 -0.37
C ARG A 59 6.38 -2.68 -1.71
N GLN A 60 6.54 -4.01 -1.69
CA GLN A 60 6.47 -4.83 -2.90
C GLN A 60 5.04 -4.90 -3.44
N LEU A 61 4.04 -5.06 -2.56
CA LEU A 61 2.62 -5.00 -2.95
C LEU A 61 2.27 -3.65 -3.60
N ALA A 62 2.72 -2.54 -3.00
CA ALA A 62 2.52 -1.21 -3.56
C ALA A 62 3.23 -1.01 -4.92
N ALA A 63 4.34 -1.70 -5.17
CA ALA A 63 5.02 -1.71 -6.46
C ALA A 63 4.26 -2.55 -7.50
N LEU A 64 3.84 -3.76 -7.13
CA LEU A 64 3.08 -4.69 -7.99
C LEU A 64 1.74 -4.12 -8.44
N ARG A 65 1.13 -3.22 -7.65
CA ARG A 65 -0.11 -2.54 -8.02
C ARG A 65 -0.03 -1.82 -9.36
N PHE A 66 1.15 -1.31 -9.75
CA PHE A 66 1.37 -0.64 -11.03
C PHE A 66 1.56 -1.59 -12.21
N ALA A 67 1.68 -2.91 -11.97
CA ALA A 67 1.81 -3.89 -13.04
C ALA A 67 0.48 -4.05 -13.79
N GLY A 68 0.53 -4.38 -15.08
CA GLY A 68 -0.65 -4.70 -15.88
C GLY A 68 -1.32 -6.01 -15.46
N ASP A 69 -2.59 -6.21 -15.81
CA ASP A 69 -3.36 -7.38 -15.38
C ASP A 69 -2.79 -8.71 -15.92
N GLU A 70 -2.24 -8.70 -17.13
CA GLU A 70 -1.65 -9.89 -17.77
C GLU A 70 -0.32 -10.33 -17.15
N GLU A 71 0.54 -9.37 -16.76
CA GLU A 71 1.87 -9.67 -16.20
C GLU A 71 1.88 -9.78 -14.67
N PHE A 72 0.80 -9.36 -14.01
CA PHE A 72 0.74 -9.28 -12.54
C PHE A 72 0.96 -10.63 -11.84
N PRO A 73 0.29 -11.75 -12.22
CA PRO A 73 0.52 -13.05 -11.58
C PRO A 73 1.97 -13.53 -11.72
N ASP A 74 2.52 -13.47 -12.94
CA ASP A 74 3.88 -13.91 -13.23
C ASP A 74 4.92 -13.05 -12.52
N LEU A 75 4.73 -11.73 -12.49
CA LEU A 75 5.62 -10.81 -11.80
C LEU A 75 5.57 -11.00 -10.27
N THR A 76 4.41 -11.37 -9.73
CA THR A 76 4.24 -11.70 -8.31
C THR A 76 5.03 -12.96 -7.95
N ASP A 77 4.90 -14.02 -8.74
CA ASP A 77 5.65 -15.26 -8.53
C ASP A 77 7.15 -15.04 -8.65
N ARG A 78 7.59 -14.23 -9.63
CA ARG A 78 9.00 -13.83 -9.76
C ARG A 78 9.48 -13.01 -8.58
N ALA A 79 8.68 -12.06 -8.10
CA ALA A 79 9.04 -11.23 -6.95
C ALA A 79 9.31 -12.08 -5.69
N ILE A 80 8.55 -13.17 -5.51
CA ILE A 80 8.76 -14.13 -4.42
C ILE A 80 10.00 -14.99 -4.65
N LYS A 81 10.11 -15.63 -5.82
CA LYS A 81 11.22 -16.56 -6.14
C LYS A 81 12.58 -15.86 -6.15
N GLU A 82 12.66 -14.70 -6.78
CA GLU A 82 13.89 -13.92 -6.94
C GLU A 82 14.11 -12.92 -5.79
N LYS A 83 13.19 -12.83 -4.82
CA LYS A 83 13.21 -11.86 -3.70
C LYS A 83 13.43 -10.42 -4.17
N LEU A 84 12.72 -10.02 -5.22
CA LEU A 84 12.90 -8.72 -5.87
C LEU A 84 12.58 -7.56 -4.93
N SER A 85 13.40 -6.51 -4.95
CA SER A 85 13.10 -5.26 -4.25
C SER A 85 11.91 -4.55 -4.90
N ALA A 86 11.22 -3.66 -4.17
CA ALA A 86 10.13 -2.86 -4.72
C ALA A 86 10.57 -1.99 -5.93
N GLY A 87 11.83 -1.54 -5.95
CA GLY A 87 12.41 -0.82 -7.09
C GLY A 87 12.60 -1.74 -8.30
N SER A 88 13.14 -2.94 -8.08
CA SER A 88 13.34 -3.95 -9.13
C SER A 88 12.02 -4.44 -9.73
N ILE A 89 10.97 -4.57 -8.91
CA ILE A 89 9.61 -4.87 -9.39
C ILE A 89 9.14 -3.77 -10.33
N LYS A 90 9.23 -2.50 -9.92
CA LYS A 90 8.82 -1.36 -10.77
C LYS A 90 9.57 -1.31 -12.10
N GLN A 91 10.87 -1.61 -12.09
CA GLN A 91 11.69 -1.66 -13.31
C GLN A 91 11.32 -2.83 -14.24
N SER A 92 10.74 -3.90 -13.68
CA SER A 92 10.36 -5.09 -14.44
C SER A 92 8.98 -5.00 -15.07
N ILE A 93 8.18 -3.98 -14.72
CA ILE A 93 6.83 -3.75 -15.25
C ILE A 93 6.94 -3.32 -16.72
N ARG A 94 6.27 -4.05 -17.62
CA ARG A 94 6.21 -3.70 -19.04
C ARG A 94 4.97 -2.88 -19.36
N ASN A 95 3.84 -3.21 -18.73
CA ASN A 95 2.58 -2.51 -18.94
C ASN A 95 2.22 -1.72 -17.68
N TRP A 96 2.61 -0.44 -17.65
CA TRP A 96 2.41 0.40 -16.49
C TRP A 96 0.97 0.85 -16.34
N LYS A 97 0.33 0.50 -15.23
CA LYS A 97 -1.01 0.93 -14.83
C LYS A 97 -0.90 2.08 -13.82
N PRO A 98 -1.07 3.35 -14.23
CA PRO A 98 -0.99 4.49 -13.32
C PRO A 98 -2.13 4.46 -12.30
N ASP A 99 -1.82 4.87 -11.06
CA ASP A 99 -2.82 5.06 -10.01
C ASP A 99 -3.20 6.54 -9.92
N TYR A 100 -4.40 6.88 -10.41
CA TYR A 100 -4.92 8.24 -10.42
C TYR A 100 -5.68 8.63 -9.14
N LEU A 101 -5.94 7.67 -8.24
CA LEU A 101 -6.79 7.88 -7.07
C LEU A 101 -6.01 8.21 -5.81
N ARG A 102 -4.68 8.10 -5.85
CA ARG A 102 -3.80 8.46 -4.72
C ARG A 102 -3.40 9.93 -4.81
N VAL A 103 -3.83 10.69 -3.81
CA VAL A 103 -3.55 12.12 -3.59
C VAL A 103 -2.59 12.30 -2.41
#